data_AF-A0A9W8KMB6-F1
#
_entry.id   AF-A0A9W8KMB6-F1
#
_cell.length_a   1.000
_cell.length_b   1.000
_cell.length_c   1.000
_cell.angle_alpha   90.00
_cell.angle_beta   90.00
_cell.angle_gamma   90.00
#
_symmetry.space_group_name_H-M   'P 1'
#
loop_
_entity.id
_entity.type
_entity.pdbx_description
1 polymer ?
#
loop_
_entity_poly.entity_id
_entity_poly.type
_entity_poly.pdbx_seq_one_letter_code
_entity_poly.pdbx_strand_id
1 'polypeptide(L)'
;MLRLLSTRTLVARVATSVLSPTTQPAAMHCIRIRAYRSKQVPDSVWDSVPLNDEDSKATSPEDIMPLDRLSSMSQEIDIDADDSRDSFDRYKYYGRSHEPVLRGTDEVRFGCKYMGMVELPQYLRTAIEAYVVPMDKKSLRYDYLRLADSVRSMNSMTPRGKGKSRVAAEQREEDELGAKSKKLEDNETGSLAPYKVLKPLPGEHVDVIIPGKRPAPESLVRPSTRLKPHTIEFGRFETAAYVATFVPATYGPIFNVLTELADRLPGFAPQSVLDFGAGPAPVLWAAQEIWPRFARYLGIDVSEEMLQSAEALLTSVPHDLRAKEIEFARYLAPLPSGSTGDSADGKFDLVVSAFTLSDLPSDAVRKTTIETMWQRTKDTLVLIDRGSPDSSRMISDARSHLIDLERTASGKDGNPDIHTFAPFANDLPDPTNGTSAWIHFSQRIQRPMCTMLTKRSKSNIEDLRYSYIIMRRGQRPQLQPPIRDASKRVSMRVAQQYPDAYQPSGVQRKTKEQLSCESHHWARAILPPIKRKGHVIVDVVTAEGRIERWTFTKAHNKQAYRDARKANWGDLIPHAPKTIVVRPQFKPPPPAGSDPAVNRKVRRSDFASFTKDKQQLTKT
;
A
#
# COMPACT_ATOMS: atom_id res chain seq x y z
N MET A 1 -43.35 32.73 42.80
CA MET A 1 -43.32 32.94 44.27
C MET A 1 -42.08 32.22 44.81
N LEU A 2 -41.36 32.66 45.84
CA LEU A 2 -41.26 33.99 46.45
C LEU A 2 -39.83 34.17 47.05
N ARG A 3 -39.20 35.32 46.74
CA ARG A 3 -38.32 36.17 47.58
C ARG A 3 -37.46 35.59 48.75
N LEU A 4 -36.15 35.92 48.66
CA LEU A 4 -35.31 36.64 49.65
C LEU A 4 -34.86 35.90 50.95
N LEU A 5 -33.81 36.31 51.71
CA LEU A 5 -32.82 37.41 51.69
C LEU A 5 -31.37 36.81 51.69
N SER A 6 -30.31 37.32 51.07
CA SER A 6 -29.65 38.66 51.06
C SER A 6 -28.60 38.90 52.17
N THR A 7 -27.32 38.97 51.78
CA THR A 7 -26.28 39.84 52.39
C THR A 7 -25.46 40.55 51.30
N ARG A 8 -25.13 41.84 51.49
CA ARG A 8 -24.47 42.75 50.52
C ARG A 8 -23.89 43.99 51.22
N THR A 9 -22.89 44.73 50.71
CA THR A 9 -21.96 44.42 49.59
C THR A 9 -20.53 44.29 50.14
N LEU A 10 -19.49 45.14 49.99
CA LEU A 10 -19.04 46.21 49.07
C LEU A 10 -17.49 46.18 49.19
N VAL A 11 -16.61 45.92 48.22
CA VAL A 11 -16.41 46.33 46.81
C VAL A 11 -15.57 47.60 46.61
N ALA A 12 -14.26 47.40 46.43
CA ALA A 12 -13.36 48.07 45.47
C ALA A 12 -12.17 47.10 45.24
N ARG A 13 -11.71 46.67 44.04
CA ARG A 13 -11.36 47.33 42.75
C ARG A 13 -10.19 48.32 42.93
N VAL A 14 -9.11 48.35 42.14
CA VAL A 14 -8.75 47.84 40.77
C VAL A 14 -7.32 47.22 40.88
N ALA A 15 -6.74 46.33 40.05
CA ALA A 15 -6.74 46.16 38.58
C ALA A 15 -6.52 44.69 38.12
N THR A 16 -6.51 44.49 36.79
CA THR A 16 -6.55 43.17 36.11
C THR A 16 -5.49 43.00 35.02
N SER A 17 -5.00 41.77 34.83
CA SER A 17 -4.70 41.21 33.49
C SER A 17 -4.91 39.69 33.49
N VAL A 18 -5.25 39.11 32.35
CA VAL A 18 -5.74 37.72 32.22
C VAL A 18 -4.70 36.81 31.55
N LEU A 19 -4.51 35.61 32.09
CA LEU A 19 -3.97 34.45 31.37
C LEU A 19 -4.81 33.21 31.70
N SER A 20 -5.02 32.34 30.71
CA SER A 20 -5.84 31.12 30.82
C SER A 20 -5.00 29.86 31.05
N PRO A 21 -5.54 28.83 31.75
CA PRO A 21 -4.86 27.56 31.90
C PRO A 21 -4.95 26.73 30.61
N THR A 22 -3.80 26.35 30.05
CA THR A 22 -3.72 25.43 28.91
C THR A 22 -3.48 24.01 29.40
N THR A 23 -4.47 23.13 29.23
CA THR A 23 -4.37 21.71 29.60
C THR A 23 -3.45 20.97 28.63
N GLN A 24 -2.37 20.36 29.14
CA GLN A 24 -1.51 19.48 28.35
C GLN A 24 -2.17 18.09 28.17
N PRO A 25 -2.25 17.53 26.96
CA PRO A 25 -2.56 16.12 26.76
C PRO A 25 -1.33 15.24 27.06
N ALA A 26 -1.56 14.04 27.61
CA ALA A 26 -0.49 13.13 28.02
C ALA A 26 0.30 12.55 26.82
N ALA A 27 1.60 12.27 27.03
CA ALA A 27 2.49 11.77 26.00
C ALA A 27 2.22 10.30 25.64
N MET A 28 1.68 10.04 24.44
CA MET A 28 1.55 8.68 23.91
C MET A 28 2.91 8.04 23.67
N HIS A 29 3.17 6.92 24.33
CA HIS A 29 4.31 6.06 24.07
C HIS A 29 4.09 5.22 22.80
N CYS A 30 4.40 5.79 21.62
CA CYS A 30 4.49 5.00 20.40
C CYS A 30 5.62 3.97 20.51
N ILE A 31 5.27 2.68 20.56
CA ILE A 31 6.23 1.57 20.53
C ILE A 31 6.89 1.55 19.16
N ARG A 32 8.14 2.03 19.08
CA ARG A 32 8.94 2.02 17.84
C ARG A 32 9.40 0.61 17.49
N ILE A 33 8.65 -0.07 16.63
CA ILE A 33 9.12 -1.30 15.98
C ILE A 33 10.40 -0.98 15.18
N ARG A 34 11.55 -1.47 15.65
CA ARG A 34 12.82 -1.38 14.92
C ARG A 34 12.82 -2.40 13.79
N ALA A 35 12.59 -1.95 12.56
CA ALA A 35 12.82 -2.76 11.37
C ALA A 35 14.33 -3.13 11.24
N TYR A 36 14.71 -4.30 11.75
CA TYR A 36 16.08 -4.80 11.68
C TYR A 36 16.45 -5.17 10.24
N ARG A 37 17.41 -4.44 9.68
CA ARG A 37 17.98 -4.73 8.38
C ARG A 37 19.14 -5.71 8.52
N SER A 38 18.85 -7.00 8.50
CA SER A 38 19.89 -8.04 8.53
C SER A 38 20.90 -7.83 7.40
N LYS A 39 22.19 -7.80 7.77
CA LYS A 39 23.27 -8.15 6.85
C LYS A 39 23.35 -9.67 6.84
N GLN A 40 23.51 -10.28 5.66
CA GLN A 40 23.92 -11.67 5.60
C GLN A 40 25.37 -11.78 6.09
N VAL A 41 25.59 -12.68 7.04
CA VAL A 41 26.91 -13.28 7.30
C VAL A 41 26.89 -14.63 6.56
N PRO A 42 27.98 -15.05 5.88
CA PRO A 42 28.03 -16.38 5.27
C PRO A 42 28.19 -17.47 6.33
N ASP A 43 27.45 -18.57 6.21
CA ASP A 43 27.65 -19.76 7.04
C ASP A 43 28.89 -20.54 6.55
N SER A 44 29.90 -20.72 7.42
CA SER A 44 30.97 -21.70 7.20
C SER A 44 31.76 -22.00 8.47
N VAL A 45 31.95 -23.30 8.75
CA VAL A 45 32.89 -23.88 9.74
C VAL A 45 32.63 -23.53 11.22
N TRP A 46 31.93 -24.43 11.89
CA TRP A 46 32.30 -24.85 13.25
C TRP A 46 32.97 -26.21 13.13
N ASP A 47 34.26 -26.33 13.46
CA ASP A 47 34.86 -27.62 13.78
C ASP A 47 36.13 -27.48 14.65
N SER A 48 36.02 -27.96 15.89
CA SER A 48 37.01 -28.81 16.56
C SER A 48 38.50 -28.39 16.59
N VAL A 49 38.91 -27.57 17.58
CA VAL A 49 40.28 -27.56 18.15
C VAL A 49 40.17 -27.46 19.69
N PRO A 50 40.97 -28.18 20.50
CA PRO A 50 40.79 -28.24 21.96
C PRO A 50 41.27 -27.00 22.73
N LEU A 51 40.82 -26.88 23.98
CA LEU A 51 41.48 -26.11 25.03
C LEU A 51 42.81 -26.78 25.41
N ASN A 52 43.87 -25.98 25.53
CA ASN A 52 45.04 -26.29 26.37
C ASN A 52 45.26 -25.08 27.29
N ASP A 53 45.39 -25.33 28.59
CA ASP A 53 45.89 -24.34 29.54
C ASP A 53 47.41 -24.16 29.36
N GLU A 54 47.92 -22.94 29.52
CA GLU A 54 49.21 -22.57 30.14
C GLU A 54 49.27 -21.02 30.32
N ASP A 55 50.26 -20.54 31.07
CA ASP A 55 50.59 -19.12 31.32
C ASP A 55 49.49 -18.21 31.92
N SER A 56 49.08 -18.55 33.14
CA SER A 56 48.55 -17.56 34.09
C SER A 56 49.68 -16.82 34.82
N LYS A 57 50.03 -15.60 34.37
CA LYS A 57 50.85 -14.65 35.14
C LYS A 57 50.26 -13.25 35.12
N ALA A 58 50.03 -12.70 36.31
CA ALA A 58 49.68 -11.30 36.51
C ALA A 58 50.94 -10.45 36.67
N THR A 59 50.90 -9.20 36.20
CA THR A 59 51.95 -8.19 36.38
C THR A 59 51.37 -6.91 36.99
N SER A 60 52.22 -6.19 37.72
CA SER A 60 51.88 -5.06 38.59
C SER A 60 51.68 -3.72 37.85
N PRO A 61 50.98 -2.74 38.45
CA PRO A 61 50.64 -1.47 37.80
C PRO A 61 51.80 -0.45 37.83
N GLU A 62 52.94 -0.78 37.23
CA GLU A 62 54.10 0.12 37.08
C GLU A 62 54.67 0.12 35.65
N ASP A 63 53.85 0.51 34.66
CA ASP A 63 54.32 0.77 33.30
C ASP A 63 53.47 1.86 32.59
N ILE A 64 53.83 3.13 32.81
CA ILE A 64 53.28 4.28 32.06
C ILE A 64 54.46 5.15 31.60
N MET A 65 54.76 5.11 30.30
CA MET A 65 55.86 5.89 29.73
C MET A 65 55.52 7.39 29.59
N PRO A 66 56.43 8.32 29.93
CA PRO A 66 56.23 9.77 29.74
C PRO A 66 56.16 10.19 28.26
N LEU A 67 55.51 11.34 28.00
CA LEU A 67 55.06 11.76 26.67
C LEU A 67 56.14 12.43 25.79
N ASP A 68 57.38 12.56 26.27
CA ASP A 68 58.39 13.49 25.75
C ASP A 68 59.44 12.89 24.78
N ARG A 69 59.12 11.78 24.09
CA ARG A 69 60.02 11.14 23.10
C ARG A 69 59.49 11.13 21.66
N LEU A 70 58.96 12.26 21.20
CA LEU A 70 58.56 12.47 19.78
C LEU A 70 59.27 13.65 19.08
N SER A 71 60.19 14.34 19.76
CA SER A 71 60.87 15.56 19.25
C SER A 71 62.26 15.33 18.66
N SER A 72 62.80 14.11 18.72
CA SER A 72 64.24 13.83 18.46
C SER A 72 64.53 12.82 17.35
N MET A 73 63.57 12.56 16.44
CA MET A 73 63.78 11.74 15.23
C MET A 73 63.51 12.53 13.94
N SER A 74 64.13 13.71 13.84
CA SER A 74 64.23 14.48 12.60
C SER A 74 65.32 13.88 11.70
N GLN A 75 65.02 12.75 11.06
CA GLN A 75 65.81 12.28 9.92
C GLN A 75 65.20 12.82 8.63
N GLU A 76 66.04 13.42 7.79
CA GLU A 76 65.62 14.02 6.53
C GLU A 76 65.13 12.94 5.55
N ILE A 77 63.93 13.16 5.02
CA ILE A 77 63.42 12.43 3.86
C ILE A 77 63.26 13.48 2.77
N ASP A 78 64.15 13.47 1.78
CA ASP A 78 63.95 14.24 0.56
C ASP A 78 62.69 13.73 -0.14
N ILE A 79 61.73 14.63 -0.34
CA ILE A 79 60.51 14.39 -1.11
C ILE A 79 60.50 15.44 -2.22
N ASP A 80 60.60 14.98 -3.47
CA ASP A 80 60.66 15.85 -4.65
C ASP A 80 59.55 16.91 -4.65
N ALA A 81 59.97 18.18 -4.55
CA ALA A 81 59.09 19.27 -4.15
C ALA A 81 58.02 19.68 -5.20
N ASP A 82 58.07 19.12 -6.41
CA ASP A 82 57.28 19.61 -7.55
C ASP A 82 55.87 19.00 -7.65
N ASP A 83 55.70 17.72 -7.28
CA ASP A 83 54.38 17.03 -7.34
C ASP A 83 53.40 17.51 -6.25
N SER A 84 53.89 18.31 -5.29
CA SER A 84 53.10 18.89 -4.19
C SER A 84 52.08 19.94 -4.65
N ARG A 85 52.35 20.65 -5.75
CA ARG A 85 51.53 21.79 -6.21
C ARG A 85 50.22 21.37 -6.87
N ASP A 86 50.23 20.36 -7.74
CA ASP A 86 49.01 19.90 -8.43
C ASP A 86 48.03 19.17 -7.49
N SER A 87 48.53 18.65 -6.36
CA SER A 87 47.69 18.12 -5.27
C SER A 87 46.84 19.21 -4.59
N PHE A 88 47.45 20.36 -4.28
CA PHE A 88 46.78 21.43 -3.53
C PHE A 88 45.80 22.25 -4.38
N ASP A 89 46.12 22.53 -5.66
CA ASP A 89 45.22 23.24 -6.56
C ASP A 89 44.03 22.37 -7.01
N ARG A 90 44.19 21.03 -7.07
CA ARG A 90 43.05 20.11 -7.16
C ARG A 90 42.06 20.27 -6.02
N TYR A 91 42.50 20.66 -4.82
CA TYR A 91 41.61 20.94 -3.69
C TYR A 91 40.87 22.29 -3.81
N LYS A 92 41.51 23.34 -4.35
CA LYS A 92 40.87 24.65 -4.58
C LYS A 92 39.65 24.56 -5.50
N TYR A 93 39.67 23.66 -6.49
CA TYR A 93 38.54 23.45 -7.41
C TYR A 93 37.27 22.81 -6.76
N TYR A 94 37.33 22.38 -5.49
CA TYR A 94 36.19 21.81 -4.76
C TYR A 94 35.35 22.85 -3.98
N GLY A 95 35.52 24.15 -4.24
CA GLY A 95 34.76 25.28 -3.66
C GLY A 95 33.23 25.31 -3.89
N ARG A 96 32.58 24.18 -4.20
CA ARG A 96 31.11 24.03 -4.17
C ARG A 96 30.66 23.56 -2.79
N SER A 97 30.17 24.49 -1.96
CA SER A 97 29.49 24.28 -0.66
C SER A 97 29.28 22.80 -0.29
N HIS A 98 30.16 22.30 0.58
CA HIS A 98 30.25 20.87 0.89
C HIS A 98 29.36 20.47 2.08
N GLU A 99 28.11 20.95 2.07
CA GLU A 99 27.10 20.61 3.06
C GLU A 99 26.94 19.09 3.25
N PRO A 100 26.78 18.60 4.49
CA PRO A 100 26.73 17.19 4.81
C PRO A 100 25.41 16.55 4.33
N VAL A 101 25.46 15.97 3.13
CA VAL A 101 24.31 15.35 2.45
C VAL A 101 23.74 14.18 3.26
N LEU A 102 22.60 14.43 3.91
CA LEU A 102 21.89 13.56 4.83
C LEU A 102 21.56 12.19 4.21
N ARG A 103 21.68 11.10 4.99
CA ARG A 103 21.38 9.74 4.52
C ARG A 103 19.89 9.42 4.62
N GLY A 104 19.09 9.96 3.70
CA GLY A 104 17.63 9.76 3.67
C GLY A 104 16.98 10.73 4.65
N THR A 105 16.50 11.84 4.11
CA THR A 105 15.83 12.92 4.85
C THR A 105 14.50 12.44 5.42
N ASP A 106 13.88 13.28 6.26
CA ASP A 106 12.64 12.92 6.91
C ASP A 106 11.45 12.90 5.91
N GLU A 107 11.47 13.73 4.85
CA GLU A 107 10.52 13.62 3.73
C GLU A 107 10.61 12.27 3.02
N VAL A 108 11.82 11.75 2.83
CA VAL A 108 12.06 10.49 2.10
C VAL A 108 11.70 9.27 2.93
N ARG A 109 11.67 9.41 4.26
CA ARG A 109 11.14 8.40 5.19
C ARG A 109 9.61 8.43 5.19
N PHE A 110 9.04 9.64 5.30
CA PHE A 110 7.61 9.89 5.31
C PHE A 110 6.94 9.47 3.98
N GLY A 111 7.62 9.69 2.85
CA GLY A 111 7.17 9.24 1.53
C GLY A 111 7.45 7.78 1.20
N CYS A 112 8.08 7.00 2.09
CA CYS A 112 8.49 5.61 1.79
C CYS A 112 7.29 4.66 1.88
N LYS A 113 6.88 4.06 0.75
CA LYS A 113 5.74 3.14 0.68
C LYS A 113 6.12 1.69 1.03
N TYR A 114 7.40 1.33 0.96
CA TYR A 114 7.87 0.00 1.33
C TYR A 114 8.46 0.00 2.73
N MET A 115 7.76 -0.59 3.71
CA MET A 115 8.13 -0.55 5.13
C MET A 115 9.30 -1.48 5.51
N GLY A 116 9.92 -2.17 4.55
CA GLY A 116 10.80 -3.31 4.83
C GLY A 116 9.98 -4.57 5.09
N MET A 117 10.40 -5.41 6.04
CA MET A 117 9.64 -6.58 6.49
C MET A 117 8.71 -6.19 7.65
N VAL A 118 7.41 -6.43 7.49
CA VAL A 118 6.43 -6.35 8.58
C VAL A 118 6.35 -7.72 9.25
N GLU A 119 6.38 -7.73 10.58
CA GLU A 119 6.11 -8.93 11.38
C GLU A 119 4.69 -8.90 11.96
N LEU A 120 4.15 -10.06 12.31
CA LEU A 120 2.89 -10.11 13.07
C LEU A 120 3.17 -9.77 14.54
N PRO A 121 2.29 -8.98 15.19
CA PRO A 121 2.32 -8.77 16.63
C PRO A 121 2.38 -10.11 17.39
N GLN A 122 3.12 -10.14 18.49
CA GLN A 122 3.39 -11.40 19.20
C GLN A 122 2.10 -12.06 19.72
N TYR A 123 1.10 -11.28 20.16
CA TYR A 123 -0.19 -11.81 20.59
C TYR A 123 -0.93 -12.51 19.44
N LEU A 124 -0.98 -11.89 18.25
CA LEU A 124 -1.66 -12.44 17.07
C LEU A 124 -0.92 -13.69 16.55
N ARG A 125 0.41 -13.66 16.58
CA ARG A 125 1.27 -14.82 16.24
C ARG A 125 0.94 -16.01 17.13
N THR A 126 0.89 -15.80 18.45
CA THR A 126 0.52 -16.82 19.44
C THR A 126 -0.93 -17.29 19.28
N ALA A 127 -1.87 -16.38 18.99
CA ALA A 127 -3.28 -16.72 18.72
C ALA A 127 -3.44 -17.63 17.50
N ILE A 128 -2.79 -17.29 16.38
CA ILE A 128 -2.80 -18.10 15.15
C ILE A 128 -2.15 -19.46 15.38
N GLU A 129 -1.04 -19.52 16.12
CA GLU A 129 -0.40 -20.79 16.45
C GLU A 129 -1.29 -21.67 17.35
N ALA A 130 -1.93 -21.10 18.38
CA ALA A 130 -2.88 -21.81 19.23
C ALA A 130 -4.12 -22.32 18.47
N TYR A 131 -4.67 -21.53 17.55
CA TYR A 131 -5.82 -21.91 16.72
C TYR A 131 -5.49 -23.04 15.73
N VAL A 132 -4.25 -23.08 15.22
CA VAL A 132 -3.82 -24.00 14.16
C VAL A 132 -3.21 -25.30 14.69
N VAL A 133 -2.60 -25.29 15.90
CA VAL A 133 -1.98 -26.47 16.53
C VAL A 133 -2.90 -27.72 16.61
N PRO A 134 -4.21 -27.62 16.89
CA PRO A 134 -5.11 -28.78 16.93
C PRO A 134 -5.42 -29.44 15.58
N MET A 135 -4.97 -28.88 14.44
CA MET A 135 -5.33 -29.34 13.10
C MET A 135 -4.29 -30.30 12.50
N ASP A 136 -4.74 -31.31 11.74
CA ASP A 136 -3.80 -32.19 11.04
C ASP A 136 -3.02 -31.43 9.95
N LYS A 137 -1.71 -31.69 9.91
CA LYS A 137 -0.73 -31.02 9.05
C LYS A 137 -0.83 -31.42 7.58
N LYS A 138 -1.47 -32.54 7.23
CA LYS A 138 -1.75 -32.95 5.85
C LYS A 138 -3.02 -32.29 5.35
N SER A 139 -4.12 -32.36 6.11
CA SER A 139 -5.40 -31.70 5.76
C SER A 139 -5.23 -30.19 5.63
N LEU A 140 -4.65 -29.53 6.64
CA LEU A 140 -4.37 -28.09 6.62
C LEU A 140 -3.56 -27.64 5.39
N ARG A 141 -2.67 -28.50 4.89
CA ARG A 141 -1.93 -28.27 3.64
C ARG A 141 -2.78 -28.52 2.39
N TYR A 142 -3.61 -29.56 2.37
CA TYR A 142 -4.50 -29.87 1.26
C TYR A 142 -5.48 -28.71 1.02
N ASP A 143 -6.09 -28.20 2.08
CA ASP A 143 -7.02 -27.08 1.98
C ASP A 143 -6.30 -25.77 1.64
N TYR A 144 -5.11 -25.52 2.19
CA TYR A 144 -4.26 -24.40 1.73
C TYR A 144 -3.99 -24.46 0.22
N LEU A 145 -3.75 -25.65 -0.36
CA LEU A 145 -3.53 -25.77 -1.80
C LEU A 145 -4.80 -25.45 -2.61
N ARG A 146 -5.99 -25.92 -2.16
CA ARG A 146 -7.29 -25.55 -2.74
C ARG A 146 -7.50 -24.02 -2.73
N LEU A 147 -7.29 -23.38 -1.57
CA LEU A 147 -7.35 -21.92 -1.43
C LEU A 147 -6.37 -21.21 -2.38
N ALA A 148 -5.11 -21.65 -2.40
CA ALA A 148 -4.06 -21.05 -3.21
C ALA A 148 -4.32 -21.18 -4.72
N ASP A 149 -4.91 -22.27 -5.17
CA ASP A 149 -5.21 -22.50 -6.59
C ASP A 149 -6.43 -21.71 -7.07
N SER A 150 -7.45 -21.49 -6.23
CA SER A 150 -8.52 -20.53 -6.56
C SER A 150 -7.99 -19.09 -6.65
N VAL A 151 -7.16 -18.67 -5.69
CA VAL A 151 -6.50 -17.34 -5.73
C VAL A 151 -5.57 -17.21 -6.94
N ARG A 152 -4.89 -18.27 -7.37
CA ARG A 152 -4.12 -18.28 -8.63
C ARG A 152 -5.04 -18.16 -9.84
N SER A 153 -6.16 -18.88 -9.87
CA SER A 153 -7.14 -18.83 -10.96
C SER A 153 -7.65 -17.39 -11.18
N MET A 154 -8.08 -16.72 -10.12
CA MET A 154 -8.52 -15.31 -10.16
C MET A 154 -7.41 -14.36 -10.61
N ASN A 155 -6.17 -14.55 -10.14
CA ASN A 155 -5.01 -13.76 -10.58
C ASN A 155 -4.53 -14.06 -12.02
N SER A 156 -5.03 -15.14 -12.66
CA SER A 156 -4.58 -15.60 -13.98
C SER A 156 -5.44 -15.12 -15.15
N MET A 157 -6.61 -14.52 -14.87
CA MET A 157 -7.49 -14.03 -15.92
C MET A 157 -6.83 -12.88 -16.68
N THR A 158 -6.65 -13.07 -17.97
CA THR A 158 -6.03 -12.08 -18.86
C THR A 158 -7.06 -11.05 -19.32
N PRO A 159 -6.66 -9.76 -19.47
CA PRO A 159 -7.54 -8.73 -20.02
C PRO A 159 -8.08 -9.14 -21.40
N ARG A 160 -9.40 -8.99 -21.60
CA ARG A 160 -10.03 -9.27 -22.90
C ARG A 160 -9.37 -8.41 -23.99
N GLY A 161 -8.84 -9.06 -25.02
CA GLY A 161 -8.28 -8.36 -26.19
C GLY A 161 -9.31 -7.46 -26.86
N LYS A 162 -8.86 -6.36 -27.49
CA LYS A 162 -9.74 -5.36 -28.13
C LYS A 162 -10.60 -6.02 -29.22
N GLY A 163 -11.89 -6.24 -28.93
CA GLY A 163 -12.78 -7.04 -29.77
C GLY A 163 -14.26 -6.75 -29.57
N LYS A 164 -14.73 -5.66 -30.20
CA LYS A 164 -16.14 -5.20 -30.30
C LYS A 164 -16.79 -4.72 -28.98
N SER A 165 -17.86 -3.95 -29.12
CA SER A 165 -18.53 -3.24 -28.01
C SER A 165 -19.31 -4.18 -27.10
N ARG A 166 -19.27 -3.94 -25.79
CA ARG A 166 -20.00 -4.71 -24.76
C ARG A 166 -21.51 -4.67 -25.02
N VAL A 167 -22.03 -3.50 -25.37
CA VAL A 167 -23.46 -3.22 -25.65
C VAL A 167 -24.00 -4.17 -26.72
N ALA A 168 -23.28 -4.38 -27.83
CA ALA A 168 -23.72 -5.20 -28.95
C ALA A 168 -23.62 -6.72 -28.71
N ALA A 169 -23.09 -7.15 -27.55
CA ALA A 169 -23.13 -8.53 -27.08
C ALA A 169 -24.23 -8.71 -26.02
N GLU A 170 -24.33 -7.77 -25.08
CA GLU A 170 -25.36 -7.78 -24.02
C GLU A 170 -26.77 -7.70 -24.60
N GLN A 171 -27.03 -6.79 -25.57
CA GLN A 171 -28.30 -6.77 -26.31
C GLN A 171 -28.61 -8.11 -26.99
N ARG A 172 -27.60 -8.83 -27.50
CA ARG A 172 -27.82 -10.08 -28.25
C ARG A 172 -28.14 -11.26 -27.34
N GLU A 173 -27.58 -11.33 -26.13
CA GLU A 173 -27.98 -12.34 -25.15
C GLU A 173 -29.41 -12.04 -24.63
N GLU A 174 -29.78 -10.77 -24.45
CA GLU A 174 -31.16 -10.37 -24.11
C GLU A 174 -32.16 -10.68 -25.24
N ASP A 175 -31.85 -10.31 -26.49
CA ASP A 175 -32.67 -10.61 -27.68
C ASP A 175 -32.85 -12.14 -27.88
N GLU A 176 -31.77 -12.93 -27.73
CA GLU A 176 -31.84 -14.38 -27.86
C GLU A 176 -32.59 -15.08 -26.71
N LEU A 177 -32.57 -14.52 -25.50
CA LEU A 177 -33.36 -15.03 -24.37
C LEU A 177 -34.83 -14.67 -24.52
N GLY A 178 -35.15 -13.42 -24.90
CA GLY A 178 -36.52 -12.98 -25.20
C GLY A 178 -37.14 -13.79 -26.34
N ALA A 179 -36.39 -14.03 -27.42
CA ALA A 179 -36.84 -14.86 -28.55
C ALA A 179 -37.02 -16.36 -28.19
N LYS A 180 -36.38 -16.86 -27.13
CA LYS A 180 -36.59 -18.23 -26.63
C LYS A 180 -37.82 -18.30 -25.72
N SER A 181 -37.97 -17.37 -24.77
CA SER A 181 -39.15 -17.32 -23.89
C SER A 181 -40.46 -17.17 -24.67
N LYS A 182 -40.49 -16.25 -25.65
CA LYS A 182 -41.67 -16.02 -26.50
C LYS A 182 -42.02 -17.21 -27.41
N LYS A 183 -41.16 -18.23 -27.50
CA LYS A 183 -41.38 -19.46 -28.26
C LYS A 183 -41.78 -20.66 -27.39
N LEU A 184 -41.91 -20.47 -26.07
CA LEU A 184 -42.49 -21.46 -25.16
C LEU A 184 -43.98 -21.21 -24.86
N GLU A 185 -44.45 -19.95 -24.90
CA GLU A 185 -45.85 -19.61 -24.57
C GLU A 185 -46.84 -19.99 -25.69
N ASP A 186 -46.40 -19.96 -26.96
CA ASP A 186 -47.25 -20.20 -28.15
C ASP A 186 -47.67 -21.67 -28.38
N ASN A 187 -47.35 -22.62 -27.47
CA ASN A 187 -47.39 -24.06 -27.81
C ASN A 187 -48.03 -24.99 -26.76
N GLU A 188 -48.90 -24.50 -25.87
CA GLU A 188 -49.73 -25.33 -24.97
C GLU A 188 -51.11 -25.69 -25.55
N THR A 189 -51.16 -26.45 -26.66
CA THR A 189 -52.37 -27.24 -27.00
C THR A 189 -52.03 -28.52 -27.77
N GLY A 190 -52.55 -29.67 -27.31
CA GLY A 190 -52.85 -30.82 -28.19
C GLY A 190 -52.01 -32.09 -28.05
N SER A 191 -52.53 -33.04 -27.25
CA SER A 191 -52.47 -34.51 -27.43
C SER A 191 -51.13 -35.27 -27.37
N LEU A 192 -51.16 -36.43 -26.70
CA LEU A 192 -50.07 -37.40 -26.63
C LEU A 192 -50.05 -38.32 -27.87
N ALA A 193 -48.90 -38.40 -28.54
CA ALA A 193 -48.62 -39.36 -29.62
C ALA A 193 -47.15 -39.83 -29.57
N PRO A 194 -46.81 -41.06 -30.02
CA PRO A 194 -45.55 -41.71 -29.66
C PRO A 194 -44.32 -41.23 -30.43
N TYR A 195 -43.15 -41.47 -29.81
CA TYR A 195 -41.81 -41.13 -30.30
C TYR A 195 -41.55 -41.49 -31.77
N LYS A 196 -41.19 -40.48 -32.58
CA LYS A 196 -40.50 -40.67 -33.87
C LYS A 196 -38.99 -40.51 -33.69
N VAL A 197 -38.22 -41.49 -34.17
CA VAL A 197 -36.76 -41.41 -34.23
C VAL A 197 -36.36 -40.35 -35.26
N LEU A 198 -35.66 -39.30 -34.81
CA LEU A 198 -35.02 -38.33 -35.68
C LEU A 198 -33.73 -38.92 -36.27
N LYS A 199 -33.50 -38.68 -37.56
CA LYS A 199 -32.22 -39.01 -38.22
C LYS A 199 -31.18 -37.92 -37.90
N PRO A 200 -29.88 -38.27 -37.77
CA PRO A 200 -28.83 -37.29 -37.50
C PRO A 200 -28.64 -36.32 -38.67
N LEU A 201 -28.12 -35.13 -38.35
CA LEU A 201 -27.80 -34.09 -39.33
C LEU A 201 -26.45 -34.37 -40.02
N PRO A 202 -26.26 -34.01 -41.30
CA PRO A 202 -25.00 -34.24 -42.00
C PRO A 202 -23.92 -33.29 -41.48
N GLY A 203 -22.92 -33.84 -40.77
CA GLY A 203 -21.77 -33.07 -40.28
C GLY A 203 -21.00 -33.69 -39.12
N GLU A 204 -21.58 -34.65 -38.39
CA GLU A 204 -20.89 -35.34 -37.30
C GLU A 204 -19.87 -36.37 -37.82
N HIS A 205 -18.59 -36.12 -37.53
CA HIS A 205 -17.57 -37.18 -37.60
C HIS A 205 -17.80 -38.15 -36.44
N VAL A 206 -18.19 -39.38 -36.76
CA VAL A 206 -18.27 -40.46 -35.78
C VAL A 206 -16.87 -41.06 -35.61
N ASP A 207 -16.28 -40.90 -34.42
CA ASP A 207 -14.97 -41.47 -34.12
C ASP A 207 -15.02 -43.01 -34.15
N VAL A 208 -14.20 -43.61 -35.00
CA VAL A 208 -14.10 -45.07 -35.14
C VAL A 208 -13.34 -45.64 -33.95
N ILE A 209 -14.07 -46.26 -33.03
CA ILE A 209 -13.49 -46.92 -31.84
C ILE A 209 -12.69 -48.15 -32.29
N ILE A 210 -11.36 -48.01 -32.38
CA ILE A 210 -10.44 -49.11 -32.71
C ILE A 210 -10.20 -49.97 -31.45
N PRO A 211 -10.55 -51.27 -31.44
CA PRO A 211 -10.28 -52.15 -30.31
C PRO A 211 -8.79 -52.19 -29.92
N GLY A 212 -8.51 -52.15 -28.63
CA GLY A 212 -7.14 -52.24 -28.08
C GLY A 212 -6.41 -50.90 -27.89
N LYS A 213 -6.83 -49.81 -28.53
CA LYS A 213 -6.39 -48.45 -28.15
C LYS A 213 -7.41 -47.83 -27.20
N ARG A 214 -7.01 -47.53 -25.96
CA ARG A 214 -7.74 -46.52 -25.16
C ARG A 214 -7.58 -45.16 -25.87
N PRO A 215 -8.63 -44.34 -26.00
CA PRO A 215 -8.43 -42.94 -26.34
C PRO A 215 -7.51 -42.29 -25.29
N ALA A 216 -6.81 -41.22 -25.69
CA ALA A 216 -6.13 -40.37 -24.72
C ALA A 216 -7.16 -39.84 -23.70
N PRO A 217 -6.78 -39.61 -22.43
CA PRO A 217 -7.70 -39.05 -21.44
C PRO A 217 -8.03 -37.60 -21.81
N GLU A 218 -9.09 -37.41 -22.59
CA GLU A 218 -9.64 -36.09 -22.88
C GLU A 218 -10.07 -35.44 -21.57
N SER A 219 -9.50 -34.27 -21.27
CA SER A 219 -10.03 -33.48 -20.17
C SER A 219 -11.40 -32.95 -20.57
N LEU A 220 -12.41 -33.27 -19.75
CA LEU A 220 -13.75 -32.69 -19.86
C LEU A 220 -13.72 -31.14 -19.87
N VAL A 221 -12.63 -30.56 -19.34
CA VAL A 221 -12.26 -29.16 -19.51
C VAL A 221 -11.44 -29.00 -20.80
N ARG A 222 -12.10 -28.63 -21.90
CA ARG A 222 -11.39 -28.15 -23.11
C ARG A 222 -10.43 -27.01 -22.70
N PRO A 223 -9.23 -26.88 -23.29
CA PRO A 223 -8.29 -25.80 -22.92
C PRO A 223 -8.83 -24.37 -23.08
N SER A 224 -9.89 -24.18 -23.86
CA SER A 224 -10.62 -22.92 -24.04
C SER A 224 -11.82 -22.74 -23.10
N THR A 225 -12.27 -23.79 -22.40
CA THR A 225 -13.33 -23.71 -21.39
C THR A 225 -12.77 -23.01 -20.16
N ARG A 226 -12.92 -21.69 -20.10
CA ARG A 226 -12.65 -20.89 -18.90
C ARG A 226 -13.57 -21.39 -17.77
N LEU A 227 -13.04 -22.27 -16.92
CA LEU A 227 -13.66 -22.60 -15.65
C LEU A 227 -13.97 -21.29 -14.91
N LYS A 228 -15.22 -21.11 -14.48
CA LYS A 228 -15.49 -20.14 -13.41
C LYS A 228 -14.64 -20.59 -12.21
N PRO A 229 -13.94 -19.70 -11.50
CA PRO A 229 -13.27 -20.09 -10.27
C PRO A 229 -14.32 -20.72 -9.35
N HIS A 230 -13.98 -21.84 -8.72
CA HIS A 230 -14.88 -22.46 -7.77
C HIS A 230 -15.05 -21.48 -6.60
N THR A 231 -16.29 -21.06 -6.33
CA THR A 231 -16.63 -20.31 -5.13
C THR A 231 -16.20 -21.17 -3.95
N ILE A 232 -15.23 -20.69 -3.17
CA ILE A 232 -14.81 -21.39 -1.96
C ILE A 232 -15.83 -21.07 -0.88
N GLU A 233 -16.56 -22.09 -0.46
CA GLU A 233 -17.29 -22.05 0.81
C GLU A 233 -16.27 -22.27 1.94
N PHE A 234 -16.15 -21.30 2.83
CA PHE A 234 -15.16 -21.30 3.90
C PHE A 234 -15.65 -22.09 5.12
N GLY A 235 -15.65 -23.41 5.01
CA GLY A 235 -15.87 -24.31 6.15
C GLY A 235 -14.73 -24.25 7.18
N ARG A 236 -14.87 -25.06 8.25
CA ARG A 236 -13.92 -25.10 9.38
C ARG A 236 -12.47 -25.38 8.97
N PHE A 237 -12.23 -26.26 8.00
CA PHE A 237 -10.88 -26.67 7.58
C PHE A 237 -10.25 -25.66 6.61
N GLU A 238 -11.01 -25.17 5.64
CA GLU A 238 -10.66 -24.06 4.76
C GLU A 238 -10.32 -22.80 5.58
N THR A 239 -11.13 -22.46 6.57
CA THR A 239 -10.88 -21.35 7.49
C THR A 239 -9.60 -21.56 8.30
N ALA A 240 -9.33 -22.76 8.82
CA ALA A 240 -8.07 -23.03 9.50
C ALA A 240 -6.84 -22.89 8.57
N ALA A 241 -6.95 -23.33 7.31
CA ALA A 241 -5.91 -23.11 6.31
C ALA A 241 -5.73 -21.62 5.96
N TYR A 242 -6.81 -20.85 5.94
CA TYR A 242 -6.79 -19.40 5.73
C TYR A 242 -6.12 -18.67 6.89
N VAL A 243 -6.50 -18.96 8.15
CA VAL A 243 -5.85 -18.43 9.36
C VAL A 243 -4.35 -18.77 9.38
N ALA A 244 -3.97 -20.00 9.03
CA ALA A 244 -2.57 -20.44 9.01
C ALA A 244 -1.71 -19.78 7.93
N THR A 245 -2.28 -19.22 6.84
CA THR A 245 -1.50 -18.86 5.64
C THR A 245 -1.84 -17.55 4.93
N PHE A 246 -3.07 -17.06 5.07
CA PHE A 246 -3.56 -15.82 4.47
C PHE A 246 -3.67 -14.68 5.49
N VAL A 247 -4.05 -14.91 6.74
CA VAL A 247 -4.05 -13.85 7.78
C VAL A 247 -2.64 -13.26 8.00
N PRO A 248 -1.57 -14.06 8.13
CA PRO A 248 -0.20 -13.53 8.10
C PRO A 248 0.19 -12.85 6.79
N ALA A 249 -0.51 -13.17 5.68
CA ALA A 249 -0.23 -12.60 4.37
C ALA A 249 -0.85 -11.21 4.19
N THR A 250 -2.12 -11.06 4.52
CA THR A 250 -2.91 -9.83 4.31
C THR A 250 -2.59 -8.75 5.33
N TYR A 251 -2.23 -9.11 6.57
CA TYR A 251 -1.85 -8.17 7.64
C TYR A 251 -0.82 -7.13 7.19
N GLY A 252 0.25 -7.54 6.49
CA GLY A 252 1.32 -6.64 6.05
C GLY A 252 0.85 -5.48 5.16
N PRO A 253 0.21 -5.76 4.00
CA PRO A 253 -0.42 -4.74 3.17
C PRO A 253 -1.45 -3.86 3.90
N ILE A 254 -2.30 -4.44 4.76
CA ILE A 254 -3.32 -3.68 5.50
C ILE A 254 -2.65 -2.69 6.44
N PHE A 255 -1.72 -3.15 7.29
CA PHE A 255 -0.94 -2.32 8.20
C PHE A 255 -0.18 -1.21 7.45
N ASN A 256 0.37 -1.49 6.27
CA ASN A 256 1.04 -0.50 5.42
C ASN A 256 0.07 0.58 4.89
N VAL A 257 -1.11 0.21 4.40
CA VAL A 257 -2.10 1.16 3.88
C VAL A 257 -2.68 2.02 5.01
N LEU A 258 -2.99 1.43 6.17
CA LEU A 258 -3.49 2.16 7.33
C LEU A 258 -2.40 3.03 7.98
N THR A 259 -1.13 2.62 7.97
CA THR A 259 -0.01 3.47 8.43
C THR A 259 0.15 4.68 7.52
N GLU A 260 0.06 4.51 6.20
CA GLU A 260 0.09 5.66 5.29
C GLU A 260 -1.05 6.66 5.56
N LEU A 261 -2.26 6.16 5.89
CA LEU A 261 -3.38 7.01 6.30
C LEU A 261 -3.07 7.78 7.59
N ALA A 262 -2.65 7.10 8.65
CA ALA A 262 -2.32 7.70 9.95
C ALA A 262 -1.10 8.65 9.92
N ASP A 263 -0.17 8.45 8.99
CA ASP A 263 0.95 9.37 8.76
C ASP A 263 0.54 10.59 7.94
N ARG A 264 -0.19 10.40 6.83
CA ARG A 264 -0.57 11.49 5.93
C ARG A 264 -1.80 12.28 6.38
N LEU A 265 -2.56 11.82 7.39
CA LEU A 265 -3.69 12.52 8.00
C LEU A 265 -3.52 12.61 9.54
N PRO A 266 -2.61 13.47 10.04
CA PRO A 266 -2.35 13.62 11.47
C PRO A 266 -3.61 14.10 12.21
N GLY A 267 -3.89 13.49 13.36
CA GLY A 267 -5.10 13.73 14.14
C GLY A 267 -6.29 12.84 13.78
N PHE A 268 -6.26 12.09 12.66
CA PHE A 268 -7.27 11.06 12.40
C PHE A 268 -7.09 9.87 13.35
N ALA A 269 -8.08 9.67 14.20
CA ALA A 269 -8.18 8.58 15.17
C ALA A 269 -9.62 8.06 15.17
N PRO A 270 -9.98 7.15 14.24
CA PRO A 270 -11.36 6.71 14.04
C PRO A 270 -11.88 6.05 15.32
N GLN A 271 -13.07 6.46 15.76
CA GLN A 271 -13.73 5.86 16.93
C GLN A 271 -14.57 4.65 16.54
N SER A 272 -15.12 4.65 15.33
CA SER A 272 -15.87 3.52 14.77
C SER A 272 -15.23 3.00 13.47
N VAL A 273 -15.00 1.69 13.41
CA VAL A 273 -14.43 0.98 12.26
C VAL A 273 -15.40 -0.11 11.77
N LEU A 274 -15.68 -0.14 10.47
CA LEU A 274 -16.40 -1.21 9.78
C LEU A 274 -15.44 -1.95 8.84
N ASP A 275 -15.38 -3.26 8.94
CA ASP A 275 -14.59 -4.15 8.08
C ASP A 275 -15.53 -5.07 7.28
N PHE A 276 -15.52 -4.95 5.96
CA PHE A 276 -16.41 -5.68 5.06
C PHE A 276 -15.67 -6.79 4.30
N GLY A 277 -16.14 -8.03 4.48
CA GLY A 277 -15.40 -9.24 4.13
C GLY A 277 -14.28 -9.49 5.13
N ALA A 278 -14.61 -9.41 6.42
CA ALA A 278 -13.66 -9.35 7.51
C ALA A 278 -12.80 -10.62 7.65
N GLY A 279 -13.29 -11.79 7.22
CA GLY A 279 -12.61 -13.06 7.46
C GLY A 279 -12.23 -13.23 8.94
N PRO A 280 -10.99 -13.67 9.25
CA PRO A 280 -10.45 -13.70 10.62
C PRO A 280 -9.95 -12.32 11.15
N ALA A 281 -10.59 -11.25 10.70
CA ALA A 281 -10.39 -9.84 11.08
C ALA A 281 -8.94 -9.30 11.01
N PRO A 282 -8.18 -9.47 9.91
CA PRO A 282 -6.83 -8.92 9.79
C PRO A 282 -6.80 -7.38 9.82
N VAL A 283 -7.94 -6.71 9.53
CA VAL A 283 -8.10 -5.26 9.69
C VAL A 283 -8.17 -4.86 11.16
N LEU A 284 -8.89 -5.59 12.02
CA LEU A 284 -8.94 -5.35 13.47
C LEU A 284 -7.54 -5.31 14.07
N TRP A 285 -6.72 -6.32 13.75
CA TRP A 285 -5.37 -6.45 14.30
C TRP A 285 -4.43 -5.35 13.79
N ALA A 286 -4.55 -4.94 12.52
CA ALA A 286 -3.75 -3.86 11.96
C ALA A 286 -4.21 -2.47 12.46
N ALA A 287 -5.51 -2.27 12.67
CA ALA A 287 -6.08 -1.03 13.18
C ALA A 287 -5.72 -0.80 14.66
N GLN A 288 -5.72 -1.84 15.49
CA GLN A 288 -5.37 -1.73 16.92
C GLN A 288 -3.91 -1.33 17.17
N GLU A 289 -2.97 -1.77 16.32
CA GLU A 289 -1.56 -1.38 16.38
C GLU A 289 -1.30 0.08 15.98
N ILE A 290 -2.23 0.71 15.23
CA ILE A 290 -2.10 2.08 14.71
C ILE A 290 -2.94 3.07 15.54
N TRP A 291 -4.15 2.66 15.91
CA TRP A 291 -5.12 3.40 16.72
C TRP A 291 -5.57 2.51 17.89
N PRO A 292 -4.81 2.41 18.98
CA PRO A 292 -5.20 1.59 20.13
C PRO A 292 -6.49 2.11 20.79
N ARG A 293 -7.36 1.20 21.25
CA ARG A 293 -8.55 1.49 22.08
C ARG A 293 -9.62 2.39 21.47
N PHE A 294 -9.82 2.32 20.14
CA PHE A 294 -11.01 2.91 19.51
C PHE A 294 -12.32 2.34 20.08
N ALA A 295 -13.43 3.06 19.90
CA ALA A 295 -14.68 2.75 20.58
C ALA A 295 -15.34 1.46 20.07
N ARG A 296 -15.61 1.34 18.76
CA ARG A 296 -16.37 0.22 18.18
C ARG A 296 -15.74 -0.35 16.91
N TYR A 297 -15.67 -1.67 16.83
CA TYR A 297 -15.45 -2.43 15.60
C TYR A 297 -16.70 -3.20 15.20
N LEU A 298 -17.01 -3.24 13.91
CA LEU A 298 -17.97 -4.16 13.31
C LEU A 298 -17.30 -4.91 12.15
N GLY A 299 -17.11 -6.22 12.29
CA GLY A 299 -16.64 -7.10 11.22
C GLY A 299 -17.81 -7.83 10.56
N ILE A 300 -17.93 -7.70 9.24
CA ILE A 300 -18.98 -8.36 8.44
C ILE A 300 -18.34 -9.40 7.51
N ASP A 301 -18.76 -10.66 7.60
CA ASP A 301 -18.39 -11.72 6.65
C ASP A 301 -19.53 -12.74 6.48
N VAL A 302 -19.68 -13.30 5.29
CA VAL A 302 -20.77 -14.25 4.99
C VAL A 302 -20.53 -15.64 5.58
N SER A 303 -19.26 -16.03 5.81
CA SER A 303 -18.88 -17.28 6.47
C SER A 303 -18.94 -17.13 7.99
N GLU A 304 -19.65 -18.05 8.65
CA GLU A 304 -19.76 -18.04 10.11
C GLU A 304 -18.49 -18.56 10.77
N GLU A 305 -17.85 -19.55 10.16
CA GLU A 305 -16.58 -20.13 10.58
C GLU A 305 -15.44 -19.09 10.55
N MET A 306 -15.43 -18.21 9.54
CA MET A 306 -14.50 -17.08 9.47
C MET A 306 -14.66 -16.14 10.68
N LEU A 307 -15.89 -15.75 11.00
CA LEU A 307 -16.18 -14.89 12.15
C LEU A 307 -15.85 -15.59 13.49
N GLN A 308 -16.24 -16.85 13.65
CA GLN A 308 -15.85 -17.68 14.81
C GLN A 308 -14.32 -17.79 14.95
N SER A 309 -13.57 -17.79 13.84
CA SER A 309 -12.11 -17.76 13.89
C SER A 309 -11.56 -16.39 14.31
N ALA A 310 -12.22 -15.28 13.94
CA ALA A 310 -11.87 -13.95 14.43
C ALA A 310 -12.09 -13.84 15.95
N GLU A 311 -13.21 -14.36 16.46
CA GLU A 311 -13.51 -14.46 17.89
C GLU A 311 -12.50 -15.35 18.64
N ALA A 312 -12.18 -16.52 18.09
CA ALA A 312 -11.18 -17.42 18.67
C ALA A 312 -9.80 -16.77 18.75
N LEU A 313 -9.37 -16.04 17.71
CA LEU A 313 -8.13 -15.26 17.73
C LEU A 313 -8.21 -14.10 18.74
N LEU A 314 -9.37 -13.44 18.87
CA LEU A 314 -9.59 -12.32 19.79
C LEU A 314 -9.31 -12.73 21.25
N THR A 315 -9.62 -13.97 21.65
CA THR A 315 -9.40 -14.46 23.02
C THR A 315 -7.99 -14.18 23.54
N SER A 316 -6.98 -14.32 22.68
CA SER A 316 -5.55 -14.23 23.01
C SER A 316 -4.98 -12.80 22.90
N VAL A 317 -5.78 -11.81 22.50
CA VAL A 317 -5.38 -10.40 22.39
C VAL A 317 -5.49 -9.72 23.77
N PRO A 318 -4.47 -9.00 24.28
CA PRO A 318 -4.57 -8.27 25.55
C PRO A 318 -5.72 -7.26 25.54
N HIS A 319 -6.59 -7.30 26.57
CA HIS A 319 -7.82 -6.49 26.60
C HIS A 319 -7.57 -4.99 26.47
N ASP A 320 -6.49 -4.46 27.07
CA ASP A 320 -6.12 -3.04 26.99
C ASP A 320 -5.65 -2.55 25.61
N LEU A 321 -5.43 -3.45 24.65
CA LEU A 321 -5.12 -3.12 23.25
C LEU A 321 -6.36 -3.23 22.33
N ARG A 322 -7.44 -3.87 22.79
CA ARG A 322 -8.66 -4.09 22.01
C ARG A 322 -9.44 -2.77 21.81
N ALA A 323 -10.28 -2.75 20.78
CA ALA A 323 -11.41 -1.81 20.74
C ALA A 323 -12.40 -2.14 21.88
N LYS A 324 -13.15 -1.14 22.37
CA LYS A 324 -14.01 -1.32 23.55
C LYS A 324 -15.20 -2.24 23.26
N GLU A 325 -15.81 -2.04 22.09
CA GLU A 325 -16.88 -2.86 21.54
C GLU A 325 -16.35 -3.54 20.27
N ILE A 326 -16.49 -4.86 20.18
CA ILE A 326 -16.12 -5.63 18.99
C ILE A 326 -17.30 -6.55 18.67
N GLU A 327 -17.87 -6.37 17.49
CA GLU A 327 -19.03 -7.09 17.00
C GLU A 327 -18.67 -7.80 15.69
N PHE A 328 -19.11 -9.05 15.55
CA PHE A 328 -19.01 -9.83 14.33
C PHE A 328 -20.41 -10.25 13.90
N ALA A 329 -20.79 -9.97 12.65
CA ALA A 329 -22.14 -10.23 12.16
C ALA A 329 -22.12 -10.69 10.70
N ARG A 330 -23.00 -11.65 10.35
CA ARG A 330 -22.99 -12.25 9.00
C ARG A 330 -23.52 -11.32 7.90
N TYR A 331 -24.30 -10.33 8.27
CA TYR A 331 -24.92 -9.37 7.37
C TYR A 331 -24.87 -7.97 7.99
N LEU A 332 -24.52 -6.99 7.18
CA LEU A 332 -24.69 -5.58 7.54
C LEU A 332 -26.19 -5.28 7.61
N ALA A 333 -26.68 -4.86 8.77
CA ALA A 333 -28.08 -4.44 8.93
C ALA A 333 -28.43 -3.28 7.97
N PRO A 334 -29.71 -3.06 7.63
CA PRO A 334 -30.15 -1.84 6.93
C PRO A 334 -29.81 -0.56 7.70
N LEU A 335 -29.86 0.59 7.02
CA LEU A 335 -29.96 1.88 7.68
C LEU A 335 -31.42 2.12 8.11
N PRO A 336 -31.69 2.75 9.28
CA PRO A 336 -33.06 3.03 9.70
C PRO A 336 -33.83 3.90 8.71
N SER A 337 -35.06 3.52 8.37
CA SER A 337 -35.92 4.32 7.48
C SER A 337 -36.14 5.72 8.05
N GLY A 338 -35.58 6.73 7.40
CA GLY A 338 -35.59 8.12 7.85
C GLY A 338 -34.20 8.71 8.12
N SER A 339 -33.14 7.89 8.20
CA SER A 339 -31.76 8.40 8.20
C SER A 339 -31.41 8.93 6.80
N THR A 340 -31.63 10.22 6.58
CA THR A 340 -31.06 10.94 5.43
C THR A 340 -29.54 10.92 5.48
N GLY A 341 -28.89 11.24 4.35
CA GLY A 341 -27.44 11.07 4.15
C GLY A 341 -26.51 11.73 5.18
N ASP A 342 -27.01 12.63 6.02
CA ASP A 342 -26.24 13.37 7.03
C ASP A 342 -26.41 12.84 8.46
N SER A 343 -27.36 11.93 8.70
CA SER A 343 -27.55 11.32 10.01
C SER A 343 -26.33 10.47 10.37
N ALA A 344 -25.73 10.71 11.54
CA ALA A 344 -24.53 10.01 11.99
C ALA A 344 -24.79 8.56 12.42
N ASP A 345 -26.03 8.23 12.76
CA ASP A 345 -26.43 6.93 13.29
C ASP A 345 -26.14 5.79 12.30
N GLY A 346 -25.26 4.88 12.72
CA GLY A 346 -24.85 3.74 11.92
C GLY A 346 -23.79 4.02 10.85
N LYS A 347 -23.19 5.22 10.81
CA LYS A 347 -21.97 5.46 10.01
C LYS A 347 -20.69 5.19 10.81
N PHE A 348 -19.61 4.90 10.09
CA PHE A 348 -18.29 4.57 10.63
C PHE A 348 -17.25 5.59 10.17
N ASP A 349 -16.38 6.03 11.09
CA ASP A 349 -15.29 6.97 10.78
C ASP A 349 -14.33 6.38 9.73
N LEU A 350 -14.05 5.08 9.85
CA LEU A 350 -13.26 4.31 8.90
C LEU A 350 -14.08 3.09 8.42
N VAL A 351 -14.24 2.96 7.10
CA VAL A 351 -14.73 1.72 6.46
C VAL A 351 -13.57 1.09 5.70
N VAL A 352 -13.41 -0.23 5.82
CA VAL A 352 -12.38 -1.01 5.15
C VAL A 352 -13.00 -2.20 4.43
N SER A 353 -12.45 -2.58 3.28
CA SER A 353 -12.61 -3.92 2.72
C SER A 353 -11.27 -4.39 2.17
N ALA A 354 -10.81 -5.57 2.60
CA ALA A 354 -9.45 -6.04 2.38
C ALA A 354 -9.41 -7.44 1.78
N PHE A 355 -9.07 -7.51 0.50
CA PHE A 355 -8.96 -8.72 -0.35
C PHE A 355 -10.29 -9.39 -0.72
N THR A 356 -11.42 -8.75 -0.41
CA THR A 356 -12.79 -9.23 -0.64
C THR A 356 -13.35 -8.94 -2.04
N LEU A 357 -12.97 -7.81 -2.67
CA LEU A 357 -13.66 -7.31 -3.87
C LEU A 357 -13.52 -8.25 -5.07
N SER A 358 -12.38 -8.94 -5.20
CA SER A 358 -12.17 -9.95 -6.24
C SER A 358 -12.84 -11.30 -5.95
N ASP A 359 -13.32 -11.53 -4.73
CA ASP A 359 -14.13 -12.72 -4.37
C ASP A 359 -15.64 -12.49 -4.56
N LEU A 360 -16.09 -11.25 -4.78
CA LEU A 360 -17.48 -10.94 -5.11
C LEU A 360 -17.82 -11.39 -6.55
N PRO A 361 -18.95 -12.11 -6.75
CA PRO A 361 -19.18 -12.95 -7.94
C PRO A 361 -19.50 -12.20 -9.23
N SER A 362 -19.81 -10.90 -9.17
CA SER A 362 -20.09 -10.09 -10.37
C SER A 362 -19.75 -8.61 -10.16
N ASP A 363 -19.50 -7.90 -11.26
CA ASP A 363 -19.26 -6.46 -11.26
C ASP A 363 -20.47 -5.68 -10.70
N ALA A 364 -21.68 -6.17 -10.89
CA ALA A 364 -22.91 -5.57 -10.36
C ALA A 364 -23.01 -5.68 -8.83
N VAL A 365 -22.76 -6.87 -8.27
CA VAL A 365 -22.73 -7.08 -6.81
C VAL A 365 -21.59 -6.28 -6.18
N ARG A 366 -20.42 -6.22 -6.83
CA ARG A 366 -19.30 -5.39 -6.37
C ARG A 366 -19.69 -3.91 -6.32
N LYS A 367 -20.38 -3.41 -7.35
CA LYS A 367 -20.84 -2.01 -7.43
C LYS A 367 -21.80 -1.65 -6.28
N THR A 368 -22.87 -2.42 -6.08
CA THR A 368 -23.84 -2.14 -4.99
C THR A 368 -23.23 -2.30 -3.61
N THR A 369 -22.26 -3.22 -3.45
CA THR A 369 -21.48 -3.37 -2.21
C THR A 369 -20.63 -2.12 -1.93
N ILE A 370 -19.97 -1.57 -2.95
CA ILE A 370 -19.19 -0.33 -2.85
C ILE A 370 -20.08 0.87 -2.50
N GLU A 371 -21.24 1.00 -3.15
CA GLU A 371 -22.26 2.02 -2.81
C GLU A 371 -22.70 1.91 -1.34
N THR A 372 -22.98 0.69 -0.87
CA THR A 372 -23.38 0.41 0.52
C THR A 372 -22.28 0.76 1.54
N MET A 373 -21.02 0.39 1.26
CA MET A 373 -19.87 0.77 2.12
C MET A 373 -19.69 2.29 2.17
N TRP A 374 -19.90 2.98 1.05
CA TRP A 374 -19.74 4.43 0.96
C TRP A 374 -20.87 5.20 1.67
N GLN A 375 -22.10 4.68 1.68
CA GLN A 375 -23.20 5.18 2.51
C GLN A 375 -22.89 5.04 4.01
N ARG A 376 -22.24 3.95 4.42
CA ARG A 376 -21.74 3.74 5.80
C ARG A 376 -20.50 4.58 6.14
N THR A 377 -19.84 5.21 5.16
CA THR A 377 -18.61 5.98 5.39
C THR A 377 -18.92 7.40 5.87
N LYS A 378 -18.40 7.76 7.06
CA LYS A 378 -18.46 9.11 7.64
C LYS A 378 -17.26 9.98 7.26
N ASP A 379 -16.05 9.41 7.23
CA ASP A 379 -14.83 10.14 6.83
C ASP A 379 -14.08 9.38 5.73
N THR A 380 -13.51 8.19 6.02
CA THR A 380 -12.60 7.50 5.09
C THR A 380 -13.05 6.07 4.73
N LEU A 381 -12.99 5.73 3.45
CA LEU A 381 -13.15 4.37 2.89
C LEU A 381 -11.82 3.87 2.31
N VAL A 382 -11.37 2.70 2.77
CA VAL A 382 -10.15 2.03 2.32
C VAL A 382 -10.51 0.73 1.61
N LEU A 383 -10.16 0.62 0.33
CA LEU A 383 -10.31 -0.63 -0.42
C LEU A 383 -8.92 -1.19 -0.74
N ILE A 384 -8.67 -2.44 -0.38
CA ILE A 384 -7.41 -3.16 -0.65
C ILE A 384 -7.77 -4.47 -1.36
N ASP A 385 -7.04 -4.84 -2.40
CA ASP A 385 -7.19 -6.13 -3.07
C ASP A 385 -5.83 -6.65 -3.59
N ARG A 386 -5.82 -7.81 -4.22
CA ARG A 386 -4.65 -8.52 -4.76
C ARG A 386 -3.96 -7.65 -5.81
N GLY A 387 -2.64 -7.73 -5.92
CA GLY A 387 -1.84 -6.92 -6.86
C GLY A 387 -1.86 -7.44 -8.30
N SER A 388 -3.02 -7.84 -8.80
CA SER A 388 -3.25 -8.43 -10.14
C SER A 388 -3.85 -7.42 -11.12
N PRO A 389 -3.85 -7.68 -12.43
CA PRO A 389 -4.47 -6.79 -13.42
C PRO A 389 -5.96 -6.58 -13.16
N ASP A 390 -6.69 -7.67 -12.90
CA ASP A 390 -8.14 -7.62 -12.71
C ASP A 390 -8.51 -6.95 -11.37
N SER A 391 -7.85 -7.30 -10.26
CA SER A 391 -8.08 -6.63 -8.96
C SER A 391 -7.71 -5.14 -8.97
N SER A 392 -6.61 -4.77 -9.64
CA SER A 392 -6.25 -3.36 -9.84
C SER A 392 -7.28 -2.62 -10.70
N ARG A 393 -7.89 -3.29 -11.70
CA ARG A 393 -8.99 -2.72 -12.46
C ARG A 393 -10.23 -2.56 -11.59
N MET A 394 -10.61 -3.57 -10.78
CA MET A 394 -11.74 -3.46 -9.85
C MET A 394 -11.60 -2.26 -8.90
N ILE A 395 -10.38 -2.01 -8.40
CA ILE A 395 -10.04 -0.84 -7.57
C ILE A 395 -10.14 0.50 -8.36
N SER A 396 -9.72 0.54 -9.63
CA SER A 396 -9.88 1.72 -10.50
C SER A 396 -11.34 2.00 -10.87
N ASP A 397 -12.09 0.97 -11.23
CA ASP A 397 -13.50 1.05 -11.59
C ASP A 397 -14.34 1.47 -10.35
N ALA A 398 -13.99 0.97 -9.15
CA ALA A 398 -14.56 1.40 -7.87
C ALA A 398 -14.33 2.89 -7.59
N ARG A 399 -13.08 3.37 -7.71
CA ARG A 399 -12.73 4.79 -7.53
C ARG A 399 -13.53 5.69 -8.47
N SER A 400 -13.56 5.32 -9.75
CA SER A 400 -14.24 6.09 -10.80
C SER A 400 -15.74 6.17 -10.52
N HIS A 401 -16.36 5.03 -10.19
CA HIS A 401 -17.78 4.97 -9.87
C HIS A 401 -18.16 5.82 -8.64
N LEU A 402 -17.39 5.77 -7.54
CA LEU A 402 -17.67 6.58 -6.35
C LEU A 402 -17.58 8.08 -6.62
N ILE A 403 -16.61 8.51 -7.43
CA ILE A 403 -16.47 9.92 -7.82
C ILE A 403 -17.67 10.36 -8.68
N ASP A 404 -18.09 9.54 -9.64
CA ASP A 404 -19.21 9.87 -10.53
C ASP A 404 -20.58 9.79 -9.82
N LEU A 405 -20.71 8.94 -8.80
CA LEU A 405 -21.87 8.88 -7.89
C LEU A 405 -22.04 10.20 -7.11
N GLU A 406 -20.98 10.67 -6.45
CA GLU A 406 -21.00 11.92 -5.67
C GLU A 406 -21.13 13.16 -6.55
N ARG A 407 -20.54 13.17 -7.76
CA ARG A 407 -20.82 14.20 -8.79
C ARG A 407 -22.30 14.24 -9.19
N THR A 408 -22.93 13.08 -9.32
CA THR A 408 -24.36 12.98 -9.67
C THR A 408 -25.24 13.48 -8.53
N ALA A 409 -24.89 13.15 -7.27
CA ALA A 409 -25.60 13.61 -6.08
C ALA A 409 -25.44 15.13 -5.83
N SER A 410 -24.26 15.69 -6.13
CA SER A 410 -23.94 17.11 -5.88
C SER A 410 -24.50 18.08 -6.95
N GLY A 411 -25.04 17.56 -8.05
CA GLY A 411 -25.48 18.37 -9.18
C GLY A 411 -24.32 18.99 -9.97
N LYS A 412 -24.64 19.86 -10.95
CA LYS A 412 -23.63 20.44 -11.87
C LYS A 412 -22.73 21.48 -11.21
N ASP A 413 -23.25 22.18 -10.20
CA ASP A 413 -22.60 23.34 -9.58
C ASP A 413 -22.00 23.01 -8.19
N GLY A 414 -22.30 21.83 -7.65
CA GLY A 414 -21.76 21.35 -6.37
C GLY A 414 -20.39 20.68 -6.55
N ASN A 415 -19.40 21.10 -5.76
CA ASN A 415 -18.14 20.39 -5.66
C ASN A 415 -18.35 19.10 -4.82
N PRO A 416 -18.07 17.89 -5.35
CA PRO A 416 -18.48 16.65 -4.71
C PRO A 416 -17.77 16.38 -3.38
N ASP A 417 -18.48 15.76 -2.43
CA ASP A 417 -17.99 15.41 -1.09
C ASP A 417 -17.10 14.13 -1.10
N ILE A 418 -16.18 14.06 -2.05
CA ILE A 418 -15.23 12.95 -2.17
C ILE A 418 -13.92 13.40 -2.81
N HIS A 419 -12.81 12.90 -2.27
CA HIS A 419 -11.52 12.96 -2.93
C HIS A 419 -10.73 11.66 -2.76
N THR A 420 -9.92 11.36 -3.76
CA THR A 420 -8.88 10.34 -3.71
C THR A 420 -7.73 10.86 -2.84
N PHE A 421 -7.45 10.17 -1.74
CA PHE A 421 -6.38 10.48 -0.79
C PHE A 421 -5.09 9.71 -1.12
N ALA A 422 -5.25 8.46 -1.55
CA ALA A 422 -4.17 7.57 -2.00
C ALA A 422 -4.72 6.53 -3.01
N PRO A 423 -3.88 5.95 -3.89
CA PRO A 423 -2.44 6.13 -3.99
C PRO A 423 -2.05 7.49 -4.58
N PHE A 424 -2.83 8.03 -5.51
CA PHE A 424 -2.59 9.37 -6.05
C PHE A 424 -3.54 10.37 -5.39
N ALA A 425 -3.05 11.54 -5.02
CA ALA A 425 -3.86 12.62 -4.47
C ALA A 425 -4.58 13.41 -5.59
N ASN A 426 -5.25 12.70 -6.51
CA ASN A 426 -5.99 13.28 -7.62
C ASN A 426 -7.19 12.41 -8.05
N ASP A 427 -8.19 13.06 -8.63
CA ASP A 427 -9.49 12.47 -8.98
C ASP A 427 -9.63 12.26 -10.49
N LEU A 428 -8.48 12.11 -11.15
CA LEU A 428 -8.36 11.93 -12.59
C LEU A 428 -8.36 10.43 -12.94
N PRO A 429 -8.74 10.06 -14.19
CA PRO A 429 -8.76 8.67 -14.64
C PRO A 429 -7.45 7.93 -14.38
N ASP A 430 -7.52 6.62 -14.18
CA ASP A 430 -6.33 5.84 -13.86
C ASP A 430 -5.27 5.92 -14.98
N PRO A 431 -4.00 6.23 -14.67
CA PRO A 431 -2.96 6.44 -15.68
C PRO A 431 -2.55 5.16 -16.44
N THR A 432 -3.04 3.99 -16.03
CA THR A 432 -2.89 2.71 -16.76
C THR A 432 -4.10 2.36 -17.65
N ASN A 433 -5.19 3.14 -17.61
CA ASN A 433 -6.37 2.91 -18.44
C ASN A 433 -6.02 2.82 -19.94
N GLY A 434 -6.61 1.83 -20.62
CA GLY A 434 -6.35 1.55 -22.03
C GLY A 434 -4.99 0.89 -22.34
N THR A 435 -4.16 0.63 -21.33
CA THR A 435 -2.88 -0.08 -21.46
C THR A 435 -2.97 -1.54 -20.96
N SER A 436 -1.89 -2.30 -21.06
CA SER A 436 -1.74 -3.64 -20.46
C SER A 436 -1.03 -3.64 -19.10
N ALA A 437 -0.82 -2.45 -18.51
CA ALA A 437 -0.26 -2.30 -17.17
C ALA A 437 -1.36 -2.15 -16.13
N TRP A 438 -0.96 -2.24 -14.86
CA TRP A 438 -1.82 -2.04 -13.70
C TRP A 438 -0.99 -1.51 -12.53
N ILE A 439 -1.62 -0.75 -11.62
CA ILE A 439 -0.96 -0.19 -10.45
C ILE A 439 -1.05 -1.18 -9.30
N HIS A 440 0.11 -1.68 -8.88
CA HIS A 440 0.24 -2.47 -7.67
C HIS A 440 1.47 -2.06 -6.88
N PHE A 441 1.43 -2.44 -5.62
CA PHE A 441 2.46 -2.26 -4.62
C PHE A 441 2.89 -3.64 -4.13
N SER A 442 3.93 -3.68 -3.31
CA SER A 442 4.37 -4.92 -2.68
C SER A 442 4.80 -4.62 -1.25
N GLN A 443 4.43 -5.49 -0.31
CA GLN A 443 4.85 -5.40 1.09
C GLN A 443 5.49 -6.73 1.49
N ARG A 444 6.65 -6.67 2.14
CA ARG A 444 7.30 -7.86 2.69
C ARG A 444 6.72 -8.20 4.04
N ILE A 445 6.48 -9.47 4.26
CA ILE A 445 6.00 -10.03 5.51
C ILE A 445 6.99 -11.09 6.00
N GLN A 446 7.04 -11.25 7.32
CA GLN A 446 7.54 -12.47 7.95
C GLN A 446 6.45 -13.55 7.86
N ARG A 447 6.80 -14.76 7.46
CA ARG A 447 5.97 -15.96 7.63
C ARG A 447 6.26 -16.56 9.03
N PRO A 448 5.26 -16.69 9.91
CA PRO A 448 5.38 -17.50 11.12
C PRO A 448 5.67 -18.97 10.81
N MET A 449 6.08 -19.73 11.83
CA MET A 449 6.45 -21.15 11.67
C MET A 449 5.26 -22.00 11.19
N CYS A 450 4.05 -21.74 11.68
CA CYS A 450 2.83 -22.40 11.18
C CYS A 450 2.65 -22.19 9.66
N THR A 451 2.77 -20.95 9.17
CA THR A 451 2.70 -20.61 7.73
C THR A 451 3.80 -21.29 6.92
N MET A 452 5.03 -21.32 7.44
CA MET A 452 6.14 -22.02 6.76
C MET A 452 5.86 -23.52 6.61
N LEU A 453 5.36 -24.18 7.67
CA LEU A 453 5.04 -25.60 7.67
C LEU A 453 3.89 -25.93 6.70
N THR A 454 2.77 -25.19 6.77
CA THR A 454 1.60 -25.40 5.89
C THR A 454 1.96 -25.18 4.42
N LYS A 455 2.61 -24.05 4.10
CA LYS A 455 3.09 -23.76 2.74
C LYS A 455 4.21 -24.70 2.29
N ARG A 456 4.91 -25.36 3.21
CA ARG A 456 6.24 -26.02 3.02
C ARG A 456 7.26 -25.06 2.41
N SER A 457 7.31 -23.82 2.91
CA SER A 457 8.26 -22.82 2.42
C SER A 457 9.64 -23.00 3.05
N LYS A 458 10.69 -22.89 2.22
CA LYS A 458 12.10 -22.84 2.66
C LYS A 458 12.52 -21.45 3.20
N SER A 459 11.61 -20.48 3.23
CA SER A 459 11.94 -19.10 3.61
C SER A 459 10.85 -18.48 4.49
N ASN A 460 11.30 -17.81 5.56
CA ASN A 460 10.49 -17.02 6.48
C ASN A 460 10.07 -15.65 5.93
N ILE A 461 10.34 -15.32 4.65
CA ILE A 461 9.89 -14.07 4.02
C ILE A 461 9.02 -14.31 2.78
N GLU A 462 8.06 -13.41 2.57
CA GLU A 462 7.16 -13.38 1.42
C GLU A 462 6.95 -11.91 1.00
N ASP A 463 6.87 -11.64 -0.29
CA ASP A 463 6.54 -10.32 -0.83
C ASP A 463 5.13 -10.41 -1.43
N LEU A 464 4.10 -10.00 -0.68
CA LEU A 464 2.73 -9.99 -1.18
C LEU A 464 2.49 -8.72 -2.01
N ARG A 465 1.88 -8.86 -3.19
CA ARG A 465 1.46 -7.75 -4.04
C ARG A 465 0.01 -7.39 -3.78
N TYR A 466 -0.27 -6.10 -3.76
CA TYR A 466 -1.60 -5.55 -3.50
C TYR A 466 -1.87 -4.30 -4.34
N SER A 467 -3.13 -4.03 -4.62
CA SER A 467 -3.64 -2.78 -5.18
C SER A 467 -4.60 -2.17 -4.15
N TYR A 468 -4.65 -0.85 -4.03
CA TYR A 468 -5.50 -0.19 -3.04
C TYR A 468 -5.93 1.20 -3.49
N ILE A 469 -7.01 1.71 -2.89
CA ILE A 469 -7.37 3.14 -2.85
C ILE A 469 -7.75 3.54 -1.44
N ILE A 470 -7.60 4.84 -1.16
CA ILE A 470 -8.20 5.51 -0.01
C ILE A 470 -9.04 6.65 -0.57
N MET A 471 -10.35 6.56 -0.36
CA MET A 471 -11.34 7.59 -0.69
C MET A 471 -11.77 8.27 0.61
N ARG A 472 -11.92 9.60 0.60
CA ARG A 472 -12.25 10.36 1.80
C ARG A 472 -13.25 11.46 1.51
N ARG A 473 -14.19 11.68 2.44
CA ARG A 473 -15.17 12.78 2.42
C ARG A 473 -14.52 14.14 2.71
N GLY A 474 -15.25 15.21 2.44
CA GLY A 474 -14.78 16.58 2.58
C GLY A 474 -13.68 16.96 1.59
N GLN A 475 -13.11 18.16 1.80
CA GLN A 475 -12.08 18.71 0.92
C GLN A 475 -10.73 18.02 1.10
N ARG A 476 -9.99 17.85 -0.01
CA ARG A 476 -8.58 17.41 0.00
C ARG A 476 -7.73 18.40 0.83
N PRO A 477 -6.87 17.92 1.76
CA PRO A 477 -5.96 18.79 2.50
C PRO A 477 -5.08 19.63 1.58
N GLN A 478 -5.32 20.94 1.58
CA GLN A 478 -4.56 21.90 0.78
C GLN A 478 -3.22 22.21 1.45
N LEU A 479 -2.19 22.51 0.64
CA LEU A 479 -1.00 23.14 1.18
C LEU A 479 -1.37 24.55 1.64
N GLN A 480 -1.42 24.80 2.94
CA GLN A 480 -1.44 26.18 3.42
C GLN A 480 -0.18 26.87 2.88
N PRO A 481 -0.28 28.03 2.22
CA PRO A 481 0.90 28.77 1.79
C PRO A 481 1.72 29.05 3.06
N PRO A 482 3.06 28.91 3.01
CA PRO A 482 3.89 29.05 4.20
C PRO A 482 3.59 30.39 4.85
N ILE A 483 3.14 30.34 6.11
CA ILE A 483 2.80 31.53 6.90
C ILE A 483 3.93 32.54 6.71
N ARG A 484 3.58 33.80 6.42
CA ARG A 484 4.53 34.90 6.19
C ARG A 484 5.19 35.30 7.51
N ASP A 485 5.97 34.36 8.02
CA ASP A 485 6.56 34.38 9.34
C ASP A 485 7.49 35.58 9.47
N ALA A 486 7.08 36.53 10.32
CA ALA A 486 7.85 37.73 10.60
C ALA A 486 9.25 37.39 11.10
N SER A 487 9.43 36.22 11.73
CA SER A 487 10.72 35.69 12.15
C SER A 487 11.72 35.63 10.99
N LYS A 488 11.33 35.19 9.78
CA LYS A 488 12.23 35.17 8.61
C LYS A 488 12.66 36.57 8.14
N ARG A 489 11.80 37.59 8.33
CA ARG A 489 12.17 38.99 8.09
C ARG A 489 13.11 39.52 9.18
N VAL A 490 12.94 39.10 10.43
CA VAL A 490 13.89 39.40 11.52
C VAL A 490 15.23 38.73 11.25
N SER A 491 15.26 37.43 10.90
CA SER A 491 16.49 36.71 10.54
C SER A 491 17.27 37.38 9.42
N MET A 492 16.61 37.79 8.32
CA MET A 492 17.30 38.49 7.23
C MET A 492 17.79 39.89 7.63
N ARG A 493 17.05 40.64 8.46
CA ARG A 493 17.52 41.94 8.98
C ARG A 493 18.71 41.80 9.92
N VAL A 494 18.67 40.82 10.84
CA VAL A 494 19.78 40.52 11.75
C VAL A 494 21.02 40.07 10.96
N ALA A 495 20.86 39.22 9.93
CA ALA A 495 21.96 38.82 9.06
C ALA A 495 22.52 39.97 8.20
N GLN A 496 21.70 40.97 7.85
CA GLN A 496 22.16 42.19 7.16
C GLN A 496 22.86 43.18 8.10
N GLN A 497 22.51 43.18 9.40
CA GLN A 497 23.04 44.12 10.39
C GLN A 497 24.26 43.56 11.16
N TYR A 498 24.36 42.23 11.28
CA TYR A 498 25.42 41.51 11.99
C TYR A 498 25.78 40.22 11.21
N PRO A 499 26.55 40.29 10.12
CA PRO A 499 26.82 39.13 9.26
C PRO A 499 27.49 37.97 10.01
N ASP A 500 28.46 38.27 10.88
CA ASP A 500 29.22 37.25 11.64
C ASP A 500 28.41 36.61 12.79
N ALA A 501 27.30 37.23 13.20
CA ALA A 501 26.41 36.69 14.22
C ALA A 501 25.36 35.72 13.65
N TYR A 502 25.11 35.74 12.34
CA TYR A 502 24.17 34.82 11.69
C TYR A 502 24.81 33.48 11.38
N GLN A 503 24.96 32.63 12.40
CA GLN A 503 25.07 31.20 12.16
C GLN A 503 23.70 30.66 11.70
N PRO A 504 23.57 30.12 10.48
CA PRO A 504 22.31 29.51 10.05
C PRO A 504 22.04 28.26 10.89
N SER A 505 21.10 28.35 11.83
CA SER A 505 20.67 27.24 12.69
C SER A 505 20.39 26.01 11.83
N GLY A 506 21.18 24.94 12.01
CA GLY A 506 21.23 23.83 11.05
C GLY A 506 19.87 23.23 10.73
N VAL A 507 19.68 22.89 9.43
CA VAL A 507 18.46 22.36 8.79
C VAL A 507 17.37 21.94 9.77
N GLN A 508 16.45 22.87 10.07
CA GLN A 508 15.32 22.60 10.95
C GLN A 508 14.52 21.42 10.39
N ARG A 509 14.33 20.37 11.20
CA ARG A 509 13.50 19.24 10.81
C ARG A 509 12.04 19.70 10.71
N LYS A 510 11.39 19.36 9.61
CA LYS A 510 9.96 19.55 9.44
C LYS A 510 9.17 18.76 10.48
N THR A 511 8.06 19.31 10.94
CA THR A 511 7.14 18.59 11.83
C THR A 511 6.33 17.54 11.05
N LYS A 512 5.65 16.61 11.74
CA LYS A 512 4.86 15.56 11.06
C LYS A 512 3.72 16.18 10.24
N GLU A 513 3.17 17.28 10.71
CA GLU A 513 2.06 18.04 10.12
C GLU A 513 2.51 18.72 8.83
N GLN A 514 3.70 19.33 8.83
CA GLN A 514 4.31 19.90 7.62
C GLN A 514 4.57 18.82 6.57
N LEU A 515 5.13 17.67 6.96
CA LEU A 515 5.38 16.54 6.07
C LEU A 515 4.08 15.95 5.50
N SER A 516 3.02 15.86 6.31
CA SER A 516 1.68 15.47 5.88
C SER A 516 1.14 16.41 4.80
N CYS A 517 1.08 17.71 5.05
CA CYS A 517 0.57 18.70 4.10
C CYS A 517 1.36 18.70 2.78
N GLU A 518 2.69 18.62 2.85
CA GLU A 518 3.54 18.49 1.67
C GLU A 518 3.27 17.18 0.90
N SER A 519 3.04 16.06 1.58
CA SER A 519 2.89 14.73 0.95
C SER A 519 1.73 14.61 -0.04
N HIS A 520 0.66 15.39 0.14
CA HIS A 520 -0.49 15.44 -0.78
C HIS A 520 -0.13 16.06 -2.14
N HIS A 521 1.04 16.69 -2.24
CA HIS A 521 1.53 17.37 -3.44
C HIS A 521 2.75 16.65 -4.07
N TRP A 522 3.29 15.62 -3.40
CA TRP A 522 4.41 14.83 -3.90
C TRP A 522 3.97 13.83 -4.98
N ALA A 523 4.74 13.72 -6.06
CA ALA A 523 4.45 12.78 -7.13
C ALA A 523 4.81 11.34 -6.71
N ARG A 524 3.95 10.35 -6.99
CA ARG A 524 4.23 8.94 -6.62
C ARG A 524 5.01 8.22 -7.71
N ALA A 525 6.09 7.52 -7.34
CA ALA A 525 6.82 6.63 -8.22
C ALA A 525 5.95 5.43 -8.62
N ILE A 526 5.67 5.31 -9.92
CA ILE A 526 4.80 4.27 -10.49
C ILE A 526 5.58 3.13 -11.16
N LEU A 527 6.91 3.20 -11.15
CA LEU A 527 7.82 2.14 -11.60
C LEU A 527 9.09 2.10 -10.74
N PRO A 528 9.82 0.97 -10.69
CA PRO A 528 11.12 0.88 -10.02
C PRO A 528 12.14 1.90 -10.59
N PRO A 529 12.74 2.78 -9.77
CA PRO A 529 13.67 3.80 -10.26
C PRO A 529 14.91 3.25 -10.98
N ILE A 530 15.20 3.80 -12.17
CA ILE A 530 16.31 3.40 -13.03
C ILE A 530 17.60 4.09 -12.55
N LYS A 531 18.41 3.35 -11.79
CA LYS A 531 19.60 3.87 -11.09
C LYS A 531 20.86 3.74 -11.97
N ARG A 532 21.45 4.86 -12.39
CA ARG A 532 22.66 4.93 -13.27
C ARG A 532 23.84 5.62 -12.58
N LYS A 533 25.00 5.72 -13.25
CA LYS A 533 26.16 6.51 -12.79
C LYS A 533 25.84 8.00 -12.91
N GLY A 534 25.95 8.74 -11.81
CA GLY A 534 25.70 10.19 -11.75
C GLY A 534 24.24 10.66 -11.90
N HIS A 535 23.30 9.82 -12.33
CA HIS A 535 21.88 10.15 -12.46
C HIS A 535 20.94 8.99 -12.10
N VAL A 536 19.69 9.32 -11.75
CA VAL A 536 18.58 8.38 -11.52
C VAL A 536 17.37 8.91 -12.29
N ILE A 537 16.61 8.00 -12.89
CA ILE A 537 15.36 8.30 -13.60
C ILE A 537 14.22 7.63 -12.83
N VAL A 538 13.15 8.37 -12.56
CA VAL A 538 11.91 7.89 -11.92
C VAL A 538 10.76 8.19 -12.88
N ASP A 539 9.87 7.23 -13.11
CA ASP A 539 8.57 7.51 -13.72
C ASP A 539 7.54 7.69 -12.58
N VAL A 540 6.81 8.81 -12.60
CA VAL A 540 5.89 9.24 -11.53
C VAL A 540 4.51 9.62 -12.07
N VAL A 541 3.52 9.67 -11.17
CA VAL A 541 2.24 10.37 -11.38
C VAL A 541 2.18 11.56 -10.42
N THR A 542 1.91 12.75 -10.95
CA THR A 542 1.82 13.99 -10.16
C THR A 542 0.46 14.18 -9.48
N ALA A 543 0.34 15.16 -8.58
CA ALA A 543 -0.94 15.62 -8.06
C ALA A 543 -1.86 16.21 -9.16
N GLU A 544 -1.28 16.61 -10.30
CA GLU A 544 -2.02 17.03 -11.51
C GLU A 544 -2.39 15.84 -12.43
N GLY A 545 -2.18 14.59 -11.98
CA GLY A 545 -2.48 13.37 -12.74
C GLY A 545 -1.58 13.10 -13.95
N ARG A 546 -0.63 13.99 -14.27
CA ARG A 546 0.30 13.78 -15.38
C ARG A 546 1.25 12.63 -15.08
N ILE A 547 1.46 11.77 -16.07
CA ILE A 547 2.53 10.77 -16.08
C ILE A 547 3.82 11.48 -16.51
N GLU A 548 4.82 11.50 -15.64
CA GLU A 548 6.06 12.25 -15.88
C GLU A 548 7.30 11.40 -15.63
N ARG A 549 8.35 11.63 -16.42
CA ARG A 549 9.67 11.03 -16.25
C ARG A 549 10.64 12.06 -15.69
N TRP A 550 10.99 11.87 -14.43
CA TRP A 550 11.80 12.77 -13.62
C TRP A 550 13.26 12.29 -13.58
N THR A 551 14.21 13.18 -13.90
CA THR A 551 15.65 12.88 -13.88
C THR A 551 16.38 13.66 -12.79
N PHE A 552 16.95 12.95 -11.83
CA PHE A 552 17.78 13.49 -10.75
C PHE A 552 19.26 13.29 -11.07
N THR A 553 20.10 14.33 -10.91
CA THR A 553 21.54 14.24 -11.22
C THR A 553 22.41 14.75 -10.08
N LYS A 554 23.50 14.02 -9.78
CA LYS A 554 24.46 14.30 -8.70
C LYS A 554 25.07 15.71 -8.78
N ALA A 555 25.20 16.23 -10.00
CA ALA A 555 25.83 17.53 -10.28
C ALA A 555 24.90 18.74 -10.11
N HIS A 556 23.57 18.52 -10.07
CA HIS A 556 22.56 19.55 -9.87
C HIS A 556 22.12 19.62 -8.40
N ASN A 557 21.69 18.50 -7.82
CA ASN A 557 21.33 18.42 -6.41
C ASN A 557 21.90 17.12 -5.81
N LYS A 558 22.88 17.26 -4.91
CA LYS A 558 23.57 16.14 -4.26
C LYS A 558 22.61 15.31 -3.38
N GLN A 559 21.64 15.96 -2.72
CA GLN A 559 20.66 15.34 -1.80
C GLN A 559 19.59 14.57 -2.57
N ALA A 560 18.83 15.26 -3.42
CA ALA A 560 17.78 14.67 -4.24
C ALA A 560 18.29 13.48 -5.09
N TYR A 561 19.53 13.54 -5.60
CA TYR A 561 20.16 12.41 -6.27
C TYR A 561 20.38 11.19 -5.36
N ARG A 562 20.87 11.38 -4.12
CA ARG A 562 21.08 10.27 -3.17
C ARG A 562 19.75 9.66 -2.74
N ASP A 563 18.71 10.48 -2.58
CA ASP A 563 17.40 10.03 -2.12
C ASP A 563 16.59 9.35 -3.23
N ALA A 564 16.54 9.91 -4.44
CA ALA A 564 15.97 9.22 -5.60
C ALA A 564 16.70 7.89 -5.91
N ARG A 565 17.99 7.77 -5.57
CA ARG A 565 18.73 6.50 -5.66
C ARG A 565 18.29 5.47 -4.60
N LYS A 566 17.74 5.90 -3.47
CA LYS A 566 17.16 5.02 -2.45
C LYS A 566 15.71 4.63 -2.76
N ALA A 567 14.94 5.53 -3.37
CA ALA A 567 13.54 5.32 -3.70
C ALA A 567 13.28 4.01 -4.47
N ASN A 568 12.07 3.49 -4.29
CA ASN A 568 11.52 2.24 -4.81
C ASN A 568 10.23 2.52 -5.59
N TRP A 569 9.58 1.46 -6.07
CA TRP A 569 8.24 1.58 -6.64
C TRP A 569 7.23 1.85 -5.51
N GLY A 570 6.41 2.89 -5.68
CA GLY A 570 5.32 3.25 -4.79
C GLY A 570 5.62 4.41 -3.84
N ASP A 571 6.89 4.75 -3.66
CA ASP A 571 7.34 5.87 -2.83
C ASP A 571 6.86 7.22 -3.40
N LEU A 572 6.48 8.15 -2.53
CA LEU A 572 6.30 9.56 -2.88
C LEU A 572 7.66 10.23 -3.06
N ILE A 573 7.78 11.10 -4.05
CA ILE A 573 9.03 11.79 -4.41
C ILE A 573 8.94 13.27 -3.99
N PRO A 574 9.56 13.67 -2.86
CA PRO A 574 9.45 15.03 -2.31
C PRO A 574 10.36 16.05 -3.01
N HIS A 575 11.33 15.60 -3.80
CA HIS A 575 12.36 16.44 -4.40
C HIS A 575 12.02 16.82 -5.84
N ALA A 576 12.22 18.09 -6.20
CA ALA A 576 12.14 18.53 -7.60
C ALA A 576 13.28 17.92 -8.45
N PRO A 577 13.00 17.42 -9.67
CA PRO A 577 14.01 16.86 -10.57
C PRO A 577 14.76 17.95 -11.35
N LYS A 578 15.91 17.60 -11.97
CA LYS A 578 16.59 18.49 -12.93
C LYS A 578 15.83 18.60 -14.25
N THR A 579 15.11 17.54 -14.63
CA THR A 579 14.47 17.44 -15.95
C THR A 579 13.20 16.62 -15.82
N ILE A 580 12.12 17.16 -16.37
CA ILE A 580 10.79 16.55 -16.47
C ILE A 580 10.55 16.25 -17.95
N VAL A 581 9.98 15.07 -18.25
CA VAL A 581 9.43 14.74 -19.57
C VAL A 581 8.05 14.14 -19.36
N VAL A 582 7.00 14.85 -19.79
CA VAL A 582 5.63 14.35 -19.75
C VAL A 582 5.50 13.14 -20.70
N ARG A 583 4.76 12.11 -20.30
CA ARG A 583 4.53 10.89 -21.09
C ARG A 583 3.05 10.77 -21.42
N PRO A 584 2.67 10.53 -22.70
CA PRO A 584 1.25 10.47 -23.10
C PRO A 584 0.54 9.19 -22.64
N GLN A 585 1.28 8.18 -22.18
CA GLN A 585 0.73 6.92 -21.69
C GLN A 585 1.71 6.26 -20.71
N PHE A 586 1.17 5.43 -19.82
CA PHE A 586 1.99 4.47 -19.11
C PHE A 586 2.62 3.46 -20.10
N LYS A 587 3.88 3.09 -19.86
CA LYS A 587 4.50 1.91 -20.48
C LYS A 587 5.20 1.13 -19.36
N PRO A 588 4.81 -0.12 -19.08
CA PRO A 588 5.51 -0.95 -18.10
C PRO A 588 6.91 -1.29 -18.62
N PRO A 589 7.87 -1.66 -17.74
CA PRO A 589 9.06 -2.38 -18.17
C PRO A 589 8.64 -3.70 -18.84
N PRO A 590 9.36 -4.17 -19.88
CA PRO A 590 9.07 -5.46 -20.48
C PRO A 590 9.25 -6.59 -19.44
N PRO A 591 8.49 -7.70 -19.56
CA PRO A 591 8.49 -8.76 -18.56
C PRO A 591 9.88 -9.38 -18.39
N ALA A 592 10.23 -9.71 -17.15
CA ALA A 592 11.48 -10.42 -16.85
C ALA A 592 11.48 -11.78 -17.57
N GLY A 593 12.46 -11.98 -18.46
CA GLY A 593 12.52 -13.13 -19.38
C GLY A 593 12.33 -12.77 -20.86
N SER A 594 11.87 -11.57 -21.21
CA SER A 594 11.83 -11.13 -22.61
C SER A 594 13.24 -11.02 -23.22
N ASP A 595 13.43 -11.57 -24.42
CA ASP A 595 14.68 -11.63 -25.18
C ASP A 595 15.54 -10.34 -25.07
N PRO A 596 16.84 -10.43 -24.72
CA PRO A 596 17.75 -9.29 -24.67
C PRO A 596 17.82 -8.49 -25.98
N ALA A 597 17.58 -9.09 -27.16
CA ALA A 597 17.54 -8.37 -28.44
C ALA A 597 16.29 -7.47 -28.56
N VAL A 598 15.12 -7.94 -28.12
CA VAL A 598 13.89 -7.13 -28.01
C VAL A 598 14.10 -5.98 -27.02
N ASN A 599 14.70 -6.24 -25.86
CA ASN A 599 15.12 -5.22 -24.90
C ASN A 599 16.08 -4.18 -25.52
N ARG A 600 16.99 -4.60 -26.41
CA ARG A 600 17.90 -3.69 -27.15
C ARG A 600 17.15 -2.83 -28.18
N LYS A 601 16.14 -3.36 -28.87
CA LYS A 601 15.27 -2.60 -29.80
C LYS A 601 14.43 -1.56 -29.05
N VAL A 602 13.73 -1.94 -27.98
CA VAL A 602 12.89 -1.01 -27.18
C VAL A 602 13.73 0.13 -26.59
N ARG A 603 14.92 -0.17 -26.06
CA ARG A 603 15.86 0.85 -25.57
C ARG A 603 16.38 1.79 -26.65
N ARG A 604 16.45 1.35 -27.91
CA ARG A 604 16.82 2.21 -29.07
C ARG A 604 15.64 3.10 -29.50
N SER A 605 14.41 2.58 -29.54
CA SER A 605 13.23 3.39 -29.92
C SER A 605 12.89 4.46 -28.89
N ASP A 606 12.92 4.15 -27.58
CA ASP A 606 12.67 5.12 -26.51
C ASP A 606 13.80 6.19 -26.41
N PHE A 607 15.01 5.90 -26.94
CA PHE A 607 16.09 6.90 -27.05
C PHE A 607 15.93 7.76 -28.31
N ALA A 608 15.45 7.17 -29.42
CA ALA A 608 15.20 7.88 -30.66
C ALA A 608 14.05 8.91 -30.54
N SER A 609 12.99 8.61 -29.78
CA SER A 609 11.96 9.60 -29.45
C SER A 609 12.54 10.73 -28.60
N PHE A 610 13.28 10.41 -27.53
CA PHE A 610 13.94 11.39 -26.66
C PHE A 610 14.88 12.34 -27.44
N THR A 611 15.50 11.90 -28.53
CA THR A 611 16.28 12.79 -29.42
C THR A 611 15.43 13.65 -30.36
N LYS A 612 14.24 13.19 -30.79
CA LYS A 612 13.32 13.99 -31.62
C LYS A 612 12.62 15.08 -30.81
N ASP A 613 12.10 14.74 -29.63
CA ASP A 613 11.42 15.69 -28.73
C ASP A 613 12.36 16.86 -28.38
N LYS A 614 13.64 16.55 -28.15
CA LYS A 614 14.69 17.55 -27.87
C LYS A 614 15.09 18.42 -29.08
N GLN A 615 14.75 18.03 -30.31
CA GLN A 615 14.95 18.88 -31.51
C GLN A 615 13.76 19.81 -31.79
N GLN A 616 12.56 19.48 -31.31
CA GLN A 616 11.40 20.36 -31.37
C GLN A 616 11.48 21.45 -30.28
N LEU A 617 11.87 21.08 -29.05
CA LEU A 617 12.14 21.99 -27.93
C LEU A 617 13.36 22.93 -28.10
N THR A 618 13.90 23.03 -29.32
CA THR A 618 14.94 24.01 -29.70
C THR A 618 14.57 24.76 -30.99
N LYS A 619 13.29 24.78 -31.37
CA LYS A 619 12.74 25.50 -32.54
C LYS A 619 11.48 26.33 -32.23
N THR A 620 11.21 26.50 -30.93
CA THR A 620 10.20 27.38 -30.30
C THR A 620 10.80 27.85 -28.98
#